data_AF-A0AAX6I2H3-F1
#
_entry.id   AF-A0AAX6I2H3-F1
#
_cell.length_a   1.000
_cell.length_b   1.000
_cell.length_c   1.000
_cell.angle_alpha   90.00
_cell.angle_beta   90.00
_cell.angle_gamma   90.00
#
_symmetry.space_group_name_H-M   'P 1'
#
loop_
_entity.id
_entity.type
_entity.pdbx_description
1 polymer ?
#
loop_
_entity_poly.entity_id
_entity_poly.type
_entity_poly.pdbx_seq_one_letter_code
_entity_poly.pdbx_strand_id
1 'polypeptide(L)'
;MVMSTSLLTSPATSKLPPPSSPMFTSKLTAANASSTPNCHNPTTMSRRELAISIAAGNALLYSSSQLMLSAPPALASGVDEEYTKETSEVIGKVRTTIGLDKADPNVASAVAELREASNSWVAKYRREKSLLGRASFRDVYSALNAVSGHYISFGPTAPIPAKRKTRILEEVDTAEKALIRGR
;
A
#
# COMPACT_ATOMS: atom_id res chain seq x y z
N MET A 1 44.76 58.17 -39.74
CA MET A 1 43.53 58.07 -40.55
C MET A 1 42.81 56.80 -40.12
N VAL A 2 41.78 56.88 -39.26
CA VAL A 2 40.35 56.70 -39.61
C VAL A 2 40.15 55.66 -40.73
N MET A 3 39.37 54.58 -40.56
CA MET A 3 37.95 54.61 -40.23
C MET A 3 37.50 53.31 -39.53
N SER A 4 36.74 53.49 -38.44
CA SER A 4 35.89 52.47 -37.83
C SER A 4 34.66 52.21 -38.72
N THR A 5 34.28 50.95 -38.90
CA THR A 5 32.96 50.57 -39.43
C THR A 5 32.22 49.75 -38.38
N SER A 6 31.21 50.38 -37.80
CA SER A 6 30.19 49.74 -36.95
C SER A 6 29.12 49.12 -37.86
N LEU A 7 28.71 47.89 -37.60
CA LEU A 7 27.39 47.39 -38.01
C LEU A 7 26.69 46.70 -36.84
N LEU A 8 25.56 47.30 -36.50
CA LEU A 8 24.51 46.81 -35.60
C LEU A 8 23.98 45.44 -36.04
N THR A 9 23.69 44.56 -35.07
CA THR A 9 22.43 43.80 -35.01
C THR A 9 22.25 43.24 -33.60
N SER A 10 21.16 43.64 -32.95
CA SER A 10 20.75 43.22 -31.60
C SER A 10 19.81 41.99 -31.67
N PRO A 11 19.16 41.53 -30.58
CA PRO A 11 19.29 40.15 -30.08
C PRO A 11 18.03 39.30 -30.33
N ALA A 12 18.20 38.01 -30.62
CA ALA A 12 17.07 37.07 -30.64
C ALA A 12 16.92 36.38 -29.28
N THR A 13 15.99 36.89 -28.48
CA THR A 13 15.39 36.19 -27.33
C THR A 13 14.42 35.12 -27.81
N SER A 14 14.56 33.87 -27.39
CA SER A 14 13.47 32.87 -27.45
C SER A 14 13.23 32.27 -26.07
N LYS A 15 12.21 32.84 -25.42
CA LYS A 15 11.62 32.41 -24.15
C LYS A 15 10.62 31.30 -24.45
N LEU A 16 10.88 30.07 -24.01
CA LEU A 16 9.92 28.96 -24.08
C LEU A 16 8.76 29.20 -23.08
N PRO A 17 7.50 28.97 -23.47
CA PRO A 17 6.34 29.02 -22.57
C PRO A 17 6.13 27.71 -21.77
N PRO A 18 5.48 27.78 -20.58
CA PRO A 18 5.24 26.63 -19.70
C PRO A 18 4.07 25.73 -20.16
N PRO A 19 3.99 24.48 -19.66
CA PRO A 19 2.97 23.52 -20.06
C PRO A 19 1.58 23.85 -19.49
N SER A 20 0.58 23.82 -20.35
CA SER A 20 -0.84 24.00 -20.08
C SER A 20 -1.47 22.74 -19.47
N SER A 21 -2.11 22.91 -18.31
CA SER A 21 -2.98 21.89 -17.69
C SER A 21 -4.42 22.07 -18.16
N PRO A 22 -5.15 21.01 -18.55
CA PRO A 22 -6.60 21.10 -18.62
C PRO A 22 -7.25 20.64 -17.30
N MET A 23 -7.82 21.61 -16.58
CA MET A 23 -8.91 21.40 -15.64
C MET A 23 -10.13 20.87 -16.41
N PHE A 24 -10.68 19.72 -16.03
CA PHE A 24 -12.04 19.35 -16.41
C PHE A 24 -12.96 19.37 -15.19
N THR A 25 -13.91 20.30 -15.27
CA THR A 25 -14.96 20.58 -14.30
C THR A 25 -16.10 19.59 -14.50
N SER A 26 -16.61 19.01 -13.42
CA SER A 26 -17.83 18.22 -13.41
C SER A 26 -19.04 19.02 -13.90
N LYS A 27 -19.84 18.48 -14.83
CA LYS A 27 -21.22 18.90 -15.05
C LYS A 27 -22.11 17.66 -15.27
N LEU A 28 -23.03 17.48 -14.32
CA LEU A 28 -24.27 16.72 -14.46
C LEU A 28 -25.21 17.51 -15.37
N THR A 29 -25.73 16.86 -16.42
CA THR A 29 -26.97 17.31 -17.08
C THR A 29 -27.75 16.09 -17.55
N ALA A 30 -29.03 16.11 -17.19
CA ALA A 30 -30.06 15.13 -17.50
C ALA A 30 -30.73 15.40 -18.87
N ALA A 31 -31.67 14.49 -19.22
CA ALA A 31 -32.73 14.59 -20.24
C ALA A 31 -32.36 14.18 -21.69
N ASN A 32 -33.21 13.53 -22.49
CA ASN A 32 -34.48 12.80 -22.29
C ASN A 32 -34.81 12.05 -23.61
N ALA A 33 -35.37 10.83 -23.47
CA ALA A 33 -36.37 10.12 -24.27
C ALA A 33 -36.35 10.02 -25.82
N SER A 34 -36.59 8.79 -26.27
CA SER A 34 -37.49 8.48 -27.39
C SER A 34 -38.32 7.22 -27.06
N SER A 35 -39.64 7.43 -26.93
CA SER A 35 -40.77 6.48 -26.85
C SER A 35 -40.88 5.58 -28.10
N THR A 36 -41.47 4.38 -28.09
CA THR A 36 -42.92 4.03 -27.94
C THR A 36 -43.08 2.49 -27.61
N PRO A 37 -44.27 1.83 -27.69
CA PRO A 37 -45.11 1.52 -26.53
C PRO A 37 -45.52 0.02 -26.37
N ASN A 38 -45.83 -0.43 -25.16
CA ASN A 38 -46.84 -1.49 -24.92
C ASN A 38 -47.14 -1.53 -23.41
N CYS A 39 -48.24 -0.95 -22.92
CA CYS A 39 -49.63 -1.43 -22.86
C CYS A 39 -49.98 -2.05 -21.49
N HIS A 40 -51.05 -1.48 -20.92
CA HIS A 40 -51.87 -1.90 -19.77
C HIS A 40 -51.43 -1.49 -18.36
N ASN A 41 -52.35 -0.71 -17.77
CA ASN A 41 -52.31 0.05 -16.53
C ASN A 41 -53.18 -0.69 -15.48
N PRO A 42 -53.59 -0.09 -14.33
CA PRO A 42 -53.11 -0.48 -13.01
C PRO A 42 -54.23 -1.01 -12.10
N THR A 43 -53.86 -1.70 -11.02
CA THR A 43 -54.74 -1.76 -9.84
C THR A 43 -53.95 -1.45 -8.59
N THR A 44 -54.56 -0.56 -7.83
CA THR A 44 -54.09 0.15 -6.66
C THR A 44 -54.25 -0.69 -5.38
N MET A 45 -53.65 -0.16 -4.31
CA MET A 45 -54.05 -0.28 -2.90
C MET A 45 -53.35 -1.27 -1.97
N SER A 46 -52.90 -0.65 -0.89
CA SER A 46 -53.02 -1.06 0.51
C SER A 46 -51.89 -1.87 1.15
N ARG A 47 -51.04 -1.09 1.81
CA ARG A 47 -50.15 -1.42 2.91
C ARG A 47 -50.97 -1.73 4.17
N ARG A 48 -51.71 -2.83 4.19
CA ARG A 48 -52.38 -3.41 5.37
C ARG A 48 -52.47 -4.93 5.20
N GLU A 49 -52.53 -5.61 6.34
CA GLU A 49 -52.62 -7.07 6.55
C GLU A 49 -51.26 -7.74 6.84
N LEU A 50 -50.81 -7.80 8.10
CA LEU A 50 -51.31 -8.59 9.24
C LEU A 50 -50.62 -9.96 9.27
N ALA A 51 -49.56 -10.05 10.08
CA ALA A 51 -49.00 -11.32 10.54
C ALA A 51 -49.16 -11.38 12.06
N ILE A 52 -49.81 -12.45 12.48
CA ILE A 52 -50.54 -12.66 13.73
C ILE A 52 -49.59 -12.93 14.90
N SER A 53 -49.84 -12.27 16.03
CA SER A 53 -49.29 -12.62 17.36
C SER A 53 -50.03 -13.81 17.95
N ILE A 54 -49.31 -14.79 18.50
CA ILE A 54 -49.85 -15.69 19.54
C ILE A 54 -48.86 -15.66 20.71
N ALA A 55 -49.36 -15.18 21.84
CA ALA A 55 -48.70 -15.16 23.14
C ALA A 55 -49.13 -16.36 23.97
N ALA A 56 -48.18 -16.94 24.73
CA ALA A 56 -48.30 -17.70 25.98
C ALA A 56 -47.01 -18.55 26.05
N GLY A 57 -46.06 -18.31 26.94
CA GLY A 57 -46.22 -18.32 28.39
C GLY A 57 -45.89 -19.72 28.89
N ASN A 58 -44.66 -19.94 29.37
CA ASN A 58 -44.35 -20.88 30.45
C ASN A 58 -42.94 -20.60 31.01
N ALA A 59 -42.91 -20.17 32.26
CA ALA A 59 -41.74 -20.18 33.12
C ALA A 59 -41.48 -21.60 33.64
N LEU A 60 -40.20 -21.99 33.75
CA LEU A 60 -39.59 -22.72 34.88
C LEU A 60 -38.32 -23.45 34.40
N LEU A 61 -37.18 -22.91 34.87
CA LEU A 61 -36.08 -23.66 35.47
C LEU A 61 -35.72 -25.01 34.84
N TYR A 62 -34.76 -25.02 33.91
CA TYR A 62 -33.79 -26.11 33.86
C TYR A 62 -32.40 -25.58 33.55
N SER A 63 -31.53 -25.82 34.53
CA SER A 63 -30.08 -25.70 34.51
C SER A 63 -29.49 -26.10 33.16
N SER A 64 -28.84 -25.13 32.49
CA SER A 64 -27.84 -25.40 31.46
C SER A 64 -26.84 -24.26 31.52
N SER A 65 -25.94 -24.32 32.49
CA SER A 65 -24.71 -23.55 32.50
C SER A 65 -23.95 -23.85 31.20
N GLN A 66 -24.21 -23.05 30.16
CA GLN A 66 -23.37 -23.02 28.98
C GLN A 66 -22.06 -22.37 29.39
N LEU A 67 -21.13 -23.23 29.80
CA LEU A 67 -19.72 -22.90 29.91
C LEU A 67 -19.25 -22.55 28.49
N MET A 68 -19.36 -21.27 28.13
CA MET A 68 -18.65 -20.69 27.00
C MET A 68 -17.16 -20.70 27.35
N LEU A 69 -16.55 -21.87 27.21
CA LEU A 69 -15.10 -22.03 27.22
C LEU A 69 -14.60 -21.45 25.91
N SER A 70 -14.40 -20.12 25.91
CA SER A 70 -13.59 -19.44 24.91
C SER A 70 -12.17 -19.96 25.07
N ALA A 71 -11.82 -20.93 24.22
CA ALA A 71 -10.45 -21.41 24.09
C ALA A 71 -9.55 -20.25 23.62
N PRO A 72 -8.40 -20.00 24.26
CA PRO A 72 -7.41 -19.07 23.73
C PRO A 72 -6.91 -19.60 22.38
N PRO A 73 -6.73 -18.74 21.35
CA PRO A 73 -6.14 -19.16 20.09
C PRO A 73 -4.64 -19.46 20.28
N ALA A 74 -4.30 -20.67 20.72
CA ALA A 74 -2.93 -21.12 20.94
C ALA A 74 -2.12 -21.35 19.64
N LEU A 75 -2.70 -21.06 18.47
CA LEU A 75 -2.01 -21.13 17.17
C LEU A 75 -1.56 -19.75 16.65
N ALA A 76 -1.97 -18.66 17.30
CA ALA A 76 -1.59 -17.30 16.86
C ALA A 76 -0.16 -16.91 17.28
N SER A 77 0.40 -17.52 18.33
CA SER A 77 1.74 -17.19 18.81
C SER A 77 2.84 -17.62 17.84
N GLY A 78 2.74 -18.83 17.26
CA GLY A 78 3.77 -19.36 16.37
C GLY A 78 3.97 -18.52 15.11
N VAL A 79 2.89 -18.02 14.52
CA VAL A 79 2.95 -17.17 13.31
C VAL A 79 3.53 -15.79 13.61
N ASP A 80 3.27 -15.25 14.81
CA ASP A 80 3.79 -13.94 15.24
C ASP A 80 5.29 -13.99 15.55
N GLU A 81 5.73 -15.05 16.24
CA GLU A 81 7.15 -15.29 16.52
C GLU A 81 7.94 -15.51 15.23
N GLU A 82 7.41 -16.31 14.31
CA GLU A 82 8.02 -16.53 12.99
C GLU A 82 8.06 -15.23 12.17
N TYR A 83 6.95 -14.47 12.16
CA TYR A 83 6.90 -13.15 11.52
C TYR A 83 7.95 -12.19 12.08
N THR A 84 8.09 -12.14 13.40
CA THR A 84 9.07 -11.29 14.07
C THR A 84 10.49 -11.67 13.67
N LYS A 85 10.80 -12.97 13.68
CA LYS A 85 12.12 -13.49 13.28
C LYS A 85 12.42 -13.17 11.82
N GLU A 86 11.55 -13.55 10.89
CA GLU A 86 11.79 -13.36 9.45
C GLU A 86 11.82 -11.88 9.06
N THR A 87 10.96 -11.05 9.66
CA THR A 87 10.96 -9.61 9.38
C THR A 87 12.22 -8.94 9.90
N SER A 88 12.73 -9.36 11.07
CA SER A 88 14.02 -8.86 11.59
C SER A 88 15.20 -9.22 10.69
N GLU A 89 15.19 -10.43 10.13
CA GLU A 89 16.22 -10.89 9.18
C GLU A 89 16.18 -10.05 7.89
N VAL A 90 15.00 -9.82 7.33
CA VAL A 90 14.83 -8.99 6.12
C VAL A 90 15.27 -7.56 6.37
N ILE A 91 14.89 -6.95 7.50
CA ILE A 91 15.36 -5.61 7.89
C ILE A 91 16.89 -5.58 7.99
N GLY A 92 17.50 -6.59 8.60
CA GLY A 92 18.95 -6.74 8.68
C GLY A 92 19.60 -6.78 7.29
N LYS A 93 19.08 -7.62 6.39
CA LYS A 93 19.54 -7.71 4.99
C LYS A 93 19.42 -6.38 4.25
N VAL A 94 18.32 -5.64 4.45
CA VAL A 94 18.15 -4.30 3.85
C VAL A 94 19.25 -3.37 4.34
N ARG A 95 19.48 -3.27 5.66
CA ARG A 95 20.50 -2.40 6.24
C ARG A 95 21.90 -2.73 5.74
N THR A 96 22.26 -4.02 5.71
CA THR A 96 23.54 -4.47 5.20
C THR A 96 23.70 -4.10 3.73
N THR A 97 22.72 -4.43 2.89
CA THR A 97 22.80 -4.22 1.43
C THR A 97 22.94 -2.75 1.05
N ILE A 98 22.15 -1.87 1.68
CA ILE A 98 22.25 -0.42 1.40
C ILE A 98 23.44 0.23 2.10
N GLY A 99 24.04 -0.45 3.07
CA GLY A 99 25.22 -0.03 3.83
C GLY A 99 26.55 -0.31 3.11
N LEU A 100 26.59 -1.29 2.21
CA LEU A 100 27.78 -1.65 1.42
C LEU A 100 28.32 -0.47 0.61
N ASP A 101 29.64 -0.44 0.39
CA ASP A 101 30.24 0.57 -0.48
C ASP A 101 30.00 0.22 -1.96
N LYS A 102 29.91 1.24 -2.80
CA LYS A 102 29.74 1.12 -4.26
C LYS A 102 30.90 0.38 -4.94
N ALA A 103 32.06 0.32 -4.30
CA ALA A 103 33.25 -0.35 -4.81
C ALA A 103 33.32 -1.83 -4.41
N ASP A 104 32.44 -2.31 -3.53
CA ASP A 104 32.48 -3.70 -3.06
C ASP A 104 32.01 -4.67 -4.16
N PRO A 105 32.78 -5.72 -4.47
CA PRO A 105 32.37 -6.74 -5.43
C PRO A 105 31.16 -7.55 -4.91
N ASN A 106 30.90 -7.53 -3.60
CA ASN A 106 29.82 -8.27 -2.96
C ASN A 106 28.44 -7.62 -3.11
N VAL A 107 28.34 -6.38 -3.62
CA VAL A 107 27.06 -5.65 -3.74
C VAL A 107 26.07 -6.43 -4.60
N ALA A 108 26.52 -7.01 -5.71
CA ALA A 108 25.64 -7.75 -6.60
C ALA A 108 25.05 -9.01 -5.92
N SER A 109 25.87 -9.74 -5.14
CA SER A 109 25.41 -10.91 -4.38
C SER A 109 24.43 -10.49 -3.28
N ALA A 110 24.78 -9.46 -2.50
CA ALA A 110 23.92 -8.97 -1.42
C ALA A 110 22.54 -8.49 -1.95
N VAL A 111 22.51 -7.83 -3.11
CA VAL A 111 21.26 -7.41 -3.76
C VAL A 111 20.44 -8.60 -4.27
N ALA A 112 21.09 -9.66 -4.76
CA ALA A 112 20.41 -10.87 -5.19
C ALA A 112 19.78 -11.61 -4.00
N GLU A 113 20.54 -11.78 -2.91
CA GLU A 113 20.06 -12.37 -1.66
C GLU A 113 18.92 -11.55 -1.03
N LEU A 114 19.03 -10.21 -1.07
CA LEU A 114 17.96 -9.34 -0.58
C LEU A 114 16.69 -9.49 -1.42
N ARG A 115 16.82 -9.61 -2.75
CA ARG A 115 15.66 -9.85 -3.61
C ARG A 115 14.98 -11.19 -3.31
N GLU A 116 15.77 -12.24 -3.13
CA GLU A 116 15.22 -13.55 -2.79
C GLU A 116 14.51 -13.53 -1.44
N ALA A 117 15.16 -12.98 -0.40
CA ALA A 117 14.55 -12.83 0.92
C ALA A 117 13.28 -11.97 0.88
N SER A 118 13.30 -10.86 0.14
CA SER A 118 12.14 -9.99 -0.08
C SER A 118 10.99 -10.74 -0.74
N ASN A 119 11.26 -11.50 -1.80
CA ASN A 119 10.23 -12.24 -2.52
C ASN A 119 9.61 -13.33 -1.65
N SER A 120 10.43 -14.08 -0.91
CA SER A 120 9.96 -15.10 0.03
C SER A 120 9.10 -14.50 1.15
N TRP A 121 9.55 -13.40 1.75
CA TRP A 121 8.82 -12.70 2.81
C TRP A 121 7.48 -12.14 2.30
N VAL A 122 7.47 -11.49 1.12
CA VAL A 122 6.23 -10.97 0.52
C VAL A 122 5.27 -12.10 0.14
N ALA A 123 5.78 -13.18 -0.45
CA ALA A 123 4.95 -14.33 -0.84
C ALA A 123 4.25 -14.97 0.37
N LYS A 124 4.95 -15.04 1.51
CA LYS A 124 4.42 -15.57 2.76
C LYS A 124 3.42 -14.64 3.42
N TYR A 125 3.82 -13.40 3.72
CA TYR A 125 3.04 -12.54 4.62
C TYR A 125 2.01 -11.64 3.94
N ARG A 126 2.08 -11.42 2.62
CA ARG A 126 1.12 -10.54 1.92
C ARG A 126 -0.33 -11.06 1.95
N ARG A 127 -0.54 -12.36 2.10
CA ARG A 127 -1.88 -12.98 2.17
C ARG A 127 -2.42 -13.09 3.60
N GLU A 128 -1.57 -12.87 4.61
CA GLU A 128 -1.92 -12.95 6.01
C GLU A 128 -2.71 -11.72 6.46
N LYS A 129 -4.03 -11.88 6.57
CA LYS A 129 -4.95 -10.76 6.87
C LYS A 129 -4.69 -10.12 8.24
N SER A 130 -4.15 -10.87 9.20
CA SER A 130 -3.77 -10.38 10.53
C SER A 130 -2.59 -9.39 10.49
N LEU A 131 -1.72 -9.47 9.47
CA LEU A 131 -0.52 -8.65 9.34
C LEU A 131 -0.74 -7.39 8.49
N LEU A 132 -1.74 -7.35 7.62
CA LEU A 132 -2.02 -6.19 6.75
C LEU A 132 -2.39 -4.90 7.52
N GLY A 133 -2.86 -5.05 8.76
CA GLY A 133 -3.14 -3.94 9.68
C GLY A 133 -1.90 -3.43 10.43
N ARG A 134 -0.80 -4.19 10.43
CA ARG A 134 0.39 -3.88 11.21
C ARG A 134 1.22 -2.78 10.58
N ALA A 135 1.71 -1.87 11.42
CA ALA A 135 2.62 -0.80 11.01
C ALA A 135 3.95 -1.40 10.54
N SER A 136 4.51 -2.38 11.27
CA SER A 136 5.75 -3.07 10.87
C SER A 136 5.67 -3.64 9.46
N PHE A 137 4.56 -4.29 9.10
CA PHE A 137 4.38 -4.89 7.78
C PHE A 137 4.35 -3.83 6.68
N ARG A 138 3.60 -2.74 6.88
CA ARG A 138 3.46 -1.66 5.90
C ARG A 138 4.77 -0.94 5.65
N ASP A 139 5.52 -0.65 6.71
CA ASP A 139 6.79 0.08 6.64
C ASP A 139 7.88 -0.78 5.97
N VAL A 140 8.00 -2.07 6.33
CA VAL A 140 8.92 -2.99 5.63
C VAL A 140 8.54 -3.15 4.17
N TYR A 141 7.26 -3.33 3.85
CA TYR A 141 6.80 -3.48 2.47
C TYR A 141 7.09 -2.22 1.62
N SER A 142 6.93 -1.02 2.21
CA SER A 142 7.33 0.24 1.59
C SER A 142 8.84 0.28 1.29
N ALA A 143 9.67 -0.01 2.29
CA ALA A 143 11.11 -0.01 2.16
C ALA A 143 11.59 -1.02 1.10
N LEU A 144 11.06 -2.25 1.11
CA LEU A 144 11.38 -3.29 0.13
C LEU A 144 11.02 -2.88 -1.29
N ASN A 145 9.88 -2.23 -1.50
CA ASN A 145 9.49 -1.73 -2.82
C ASN A 145 10.38 -0.57 -3.28
N ALA A 146 10.77 0.32 -2.38
CA ALA A 146 11.69 1.42 -2.70
C ALA A 146 13.07 0.91 -3.14
N VAL A 147 13.59 -0.12 -2.45
CA VAL A 147 14.87 -0.76 -2.77
C VAL A 147 14.77 -1.57 -4.05
N SER A 148 13.76 -2.44 -4.16
CA SER A 148 13.56 -3.30 -5.33
C SER A 148 13.34 -2.48 -6.59
N GLY A 149 12.50 -1.43 -6.53
CA GLY A 149 12.25 -0.55 -7.66
C GLY A 149 13.53 0.12 -8.16
N HIS A 150 14.40 0.58 -7.26
CA HIS A 150 15.70 1.14 -7.63
C HIS A 150 16.57 0.12 -8.38
N TYR A 151 16.78 -1.06 -7.81
CA TYR A 151 17.64 -2.06 -8.44
C TYR A 151 17.03 -2.69 -9.71
N ILE A 152 15.71 -2.63 -9.90
CA ILE A 152 15.07 -3.05 -11.16
C ILE A 152 15.36 -2.03 -12.26
N SER A 153 15.25 -0.74 -11.95
CA SER A 153 15.44 0.33 -12.94
C SER A 153 16.90 0.62 -13.27
N PHE A 154 17.80 0.55 -12.28
CA PHE A 154 19.20 0.98 -12.45
C PHE A 154 20.22 -0.17 -12.44
N GLY A 155 19.80 -1.38 -12.09
CA GLY A 155 20.69 -2.54 -11.95
C GLY A 155 21.30 -2.68 -10.55
N PRO A 156 21.87 -3.87 -10.21
CA PRO A 156 22.24 -4.23 -8.84
C PRO A 156 23.45 -3.46 -8.27
N THR A 157 24.31 -2.92 -9.12
CA THR A 157 25.51 -2.16 -8.70
C THR A 157 25.26 -0.65 -8.62
N ALA A 158 24.06 -0.18 -9.00
CA ALA A 158 23.75 1.23 -9.00
C ALA A 158 23.53 1.77 -7.58
N PRO A 159 24.26 2.82 -7.16
CA PRO A 159 24.13 3.36 -5.82
C PRO A 159 22.75 4.00 -5.60
N ILE A 160 22.14 3.76 -4.44
CA ILE A 160 20.88 4.39 -4.06
C ILE A 160 21.14 5.87 -3.74
N PRO A 161 20.35 6.82 -4.29
CA PRO A 161 20.48 8.24 -3.97
C PRO A 161 20.42 8.51 -2.47
N ALA A 162 21.30 9.36 -1.94
CA ALA A 162 21.47 9.58 -0.49
C ALA A 162 20.16 9.89 0.24
N LYS A 163 19.35 10.82 -0.29
CA LYS A 163 18.04 11.16 0.28
C LYS A 163 17.08 9.97 0.36
N ARG A 164 17.09 9.10 -0.66
CA ARG A 164 16.28 7.87 -0.68
C ARG A 164 16.81 6.85 0.32
N LYS A 165 18.13 6.68 0.41
CA LYS A 165 18.78 5.80 1.38
C LYS A 165 18.42 6.19 2.82
N THR A 166 18.49 7.48 3.17
CA THR A 166 18.10 7.97 4.50
C THR A 166 16.64 7.64 4.81
N ARG A 167 15.72 7.91 3.88
CA ARG A 167 14.31 7.59 4.06
C ARG A 167 14.07 6.08 4.25
N ILE A 168 14.73 5.23 3.47
CA ILE A 168 14.63 3.77 3.62
C ILE A 168 15.11 3.34 5.01
N LEU A 169 16.23 3.90 5.49
CA LEU A 169 16.75 3.64 6.83
C LEU A 169 15.76 4.05 7.93
N GLU A 170 15.12 5.21 7.80
CA GLU A 170 14.10 5.66 8.75
C GLU A 170 12.84 4.76 8.74
N GLU A 171 12.41 4.29 7.57
CA GLU A 171 11.28 3.37 7.41
C GLU A 171 11.59 2.03 8.09
N VAL A 172 12.76 1.43 7.85
CA VAL A 172 13.13 0.15 8.50
C VAL A 172 13.37 0.28 10.00
N ASP A 173 13.91 1.40 10.47
CA ASP A 173 14.07 1.67 11.92
C ASP A 173 12.72 1.82 12.61
N THR A 174 11.76 2.48 11.95
CA THR A 174 10.40 2.60 12.46
C THR A 174 9.70 1.25 12.48
N ALA A 175 9.90 0.46 11.41
CA ALA A 175 9.35 -0.89 11.29
C ALA A 175 9.89 -1.82 12.38
N GLU A 176 11.20 -1.82 12.65
CA GLU A 176 11.82 -2.65 13.69
C GLU A 176 11.28 -2.29 15.08
N LYS A 177 11.16 -1.00 15.38
CA LYS A 177 10.57 -0.56 16.66
C LYS A 177 9.09 -0.95 16.75
N ALA A 178 8.35 -0.96 15.64
CA ALA A 178 6.96 -1.42 15.60
C ALA A 178 6.87 -2.94 15.82
N LEU A 179 7.78 -3.70 15.19
CA LEU A 179 7.88 -5.14 15.29
C LEU A 179 8.12 -5.61 16.73
N ILE A 180 9.06 -4.99 17.44
CA ILE A 180 9.33 -5.29 18.86
C ILE A 180 8.11 -5.03 19.76
N ARG A 181 7.25 -4.08 19.35
CA ARG A 181 6.00 -3.75 20.06
C ARG A 181 4.81 -4.63 19.62
N GLY A 182 5.00 -5.57 18.70
CA GLY A 182 3.94 -6.39 18.11
C GLY A 182 2.96 -5.61 17.24
N ARG A 183 3.40 -4.48 16.64
CA ARG A 183 2.54 -3.53 15.93
C ARG A 183 2.77 -3.44 14.44
#